data_AF-A0AAW7EBS3-F1
#
_entry.id   AF-A0AAW7EBS3-F1
#
_cell.length_a   1.000
_cell.length_b   1.000
_cell.length_c   1.000
_cell.angle_alpha   90.00
_cell.angle_beta   90.00
_cell.angle_gamma   90.00
#
_symmetry.space_group_name_H-M   'P 1'
#
loop_
_entity.id
_entity.type
_entity.pdbx_description
1 polymer ?
#
loop_
_entity_poly.entity_id
_entity_poly.type
_entity_poly.pdbx_seq_one_letter_code
_entity_poly.pdbx_strand_id
1 'polypeptide(L)'
;MKQQGLINFFYQNEDFIKCPVCGDPYTHQGKVEIFERCEDETQGNHVQVLDDNIQVDRDLSRNPSPRRQGVSIHFKCESGSHSFIVDIYQHKGQTFFEIKSN
;
A
#
# COMPACT_ATOMS: atom_id res chain seq x y z
N MET A 1 -18.80 45.05 15.37
CA MET A 1 -18.80 44.10 16.51
C MET A 1 -20.07 43.26 16.39
N LYS A 2 -20.12 41.92 16.36
CA LYS A 2 -19.16 40.85 16.66
C LYS A 2 -19.31 39.73 15.62
N GLN A 3 -18.22 38.99 15.51
CA GLN A 3 -17.93 37.79 14.73
C GLN A 3 -18.80 36.58 15.15
N GLN A 4 -18.78 35.56 14.26
CA GLN A 4 -18.76 34.10 14.53
C GLN A 4 -20.01 33.26 14.25
N GLY A 5 -19.75 32.26 13.40
CA GLY A 5 -20.55 31.08 13.13
C GLY A 5 -19.87 30.23 12.07
N LEU A 6 -18.54 30.04 12.15
CA LEU A 6 -17.83 29.05 11.31
C LEU A 6 -18.10 27.67 11.91
N ILE A 7 -18.94 26.89 11.25
CA ILE A 7 -19.16 25.49 11.59
C ILE A 7 -17.95 24.72 11.05
N ASN A 8 -17.00 24.41 11.93
CA ASN A 8 -15.92 23.50 11.60
C ASN A 8 -16.50 22.08 11.49
N PHE A 9 -16.70 21.59 10.27
CA PHE A 9 -16.85 20.17 10.02
C PHE A 9 -15.49 19.51 10.31
N PHE A 10 -15.40 18.81 11.43
CA PHE A 10 -14.26 17.93 11.71
C PHE A 10 -14.29 16.80 10.70
N TYR A 11 -13.38 16.84 9.72
CA TYR A 11 -13.11 15.69 8.86
C TYR A 11 -12.40 14.63 9.70
N GLN A 12 -13.10 13.54 10.03
CA GLN A 12 -12.44 12.33 10.49
C GLN A 12 -11.73 11.70 9.27
N ASN A 13 -10.40 11.76 9.24
CA ASN A 13 -9.57 11.28 8.14
C ASN A 13 -8.87 9.96 8.50
N GLU A 14 -9.54 9.08 9.24
CA GLU A 14 -9.02 7.76 9.57
C GLU A 14 -9.88 6.71 8.89
N ASP A 15 -9.33 6.12 7.83
CA ASP A 15 -9.87 4.93 7.19
C ASP A 15 -9.00 3.71 7.57
N PHE A 16 -9.63 2.54 7.61
CA PHE A 16 -8.96 1.27 7.91
C PHE A 16 -9.13 0.27 6.77
N ILE A 17 -8.15 -0.60 6.61
CA ILE A 17 -8.12 -1.61 5.55
C ILE A 17 -8.92 -2.83 6.02
N LYS A 18 -9.97 -3.17 5.27
CA LYS A 18 -10.74 -4.40 5.49
C LYS A 18 -10.18 -5.55 4.68
N CYS A 19 -10.31 -6.76 5.19
CA CYS A 19 -10.05 -7.96 4.42
C CYS A 19 -10.98 -7.98 3.18
N PRO A 20 -10.45 -8.07 1.94
CA PRO A 20 -11.26 -8.06 0.72
C PRO A 20 -12.16 -9.31 0.57
N VAL A 21 -11.87 -10.39 1.31
CA VAL A 21 -12.62 -11.65 1.21
C VAL A 21 -13.81 -11.69 2.18
N CYS A 22 -13.60 -11.28 3.44
CA CYS A 22 -14.63 -11.41 4.49
C CYS A 22 -15.15 -10.07 5.04
N GLY A 23 -14.52 -8.95 4.67
CA GLY A 23 -14.92 -7.61 5.09
C GLY A 23 -14.50 -7.22 6.53
N ASP A 24 -13.82 -8.12 7.24
CA ASP A 24 -13.36 -7.86 8.60
C ASP A 24 -12.29 -6.75 8.65
N PRO A 25 -12.41 -5.76 9.56
CA PRO A 25 -11.42 -4.69 9.71
C PRO A 25 -10.12 -5.10 10.41
N TYR A 26 -10.08 -6.24 11.11
CA TYR A 26 -8.90 -6.68 11.84
C TYR A 26 -7.92 -7.37 10.89
N THR A 27 -6.84 -6.66 10.58
CA THR A 27 -5.84 -7.11 9.62
C THR A 27 -4.44 -6.97 10.22
N HIS A 28 -3.60 -7.98 9.95
CA HIS A 28 -2.21 -8.02 10.32
C HIS A 28 -1.35 -7.51 9.17
N GLN A 29 -0.70 -6.36 9.33
CA GLN A 29 0.29 -5.87 8.38
C GLN A 29 1.60 -6.67 8.52
N GLY A 30 2.11 -7.20 7.41
CA GLY A 30 3.34 -8.00 7.36
C GLY A 30 4.38 -7.41 6.41
N LYS A 31 4.92 -8.26 5.53
CA LYS A 31 6.03 -7.94 4.63
C LYS A 31 5.73 -6.69 3.80
N VAL A 32 6.71 -5.81 3.67
CA VAL A 32 6.68 -4.65 2.77
C VAL A 32 7.70 -4.85 1.67
N GLU A 33 7.30 -4.59 0.42
CA GLU A 33 8.18 -4.60 -0.75
C GLU A 33 8.20 -3.21 -1.37
N ILE A 34 9.39 -2.67 -1.63
CA ILE A 34 9.62 -1.39 -2.27
C ILE A 34 10.34 -1.65 -3.59
N PHE A 35 9.75 -1.17 -4.67
CA PHE A 35 10.33 -1.22 -6.01
C PHE A 35 10.69 0.21 -6.42
N GLU A 36 11.98 0.51 -6.48
CA GLU A 36 12.48 1.85 -6.79
C GLU A 36 13.18 1.86 -8.14
N ARG A 37 12.72 2.73 -9.04
CA ARG A 37 13.34 2.98 -10.34
C ARG A 37 12.87 4.30 -10.94
N CYS A 38 13.68 4.89 -11.82
CA CYS A 38 13.21 5.97 -12.66
C CYS A 38 12.17 5.49 -13.68
N GLU A 39 11.44 6.44 -14.27
CA GLU A 39 10.42 6.14 -15.25
C GLU A 39 10.98 5.37 -16.45
N ASP A 40 10.34 4.25 -16.77
CA ASP A 40 10.68 3.32 -17.86
C ASP A 40 12.04 2.62 -17.74
N GLU A 41 12.76 2.79 -16.63
CA GLU A 41 14.02 2.09 -16.41
C GLU A 41 13.81 0.60 -16.26
N THR A 42 14.70 -0.19 -16.87
CA THR A 42 14.67 -1.66 -16.80
C THR A 42 15.36 -2.19 -15.56
N GLN A 43 16.10 -1.34 -14.84
CA GLN A 43 16.84 -1.64 -13.63
C GLN A 43 16.35 -0.76 -12.49
N GLY A 44 16.43 -1.27 -11.27
CA GLY A 44 15.99 -0.57 -10.07
C GLY A 44 16.41 -1.32 -8.81
N ASN A 45 16.01 -0.84 -7.65
CA ASN A 45 16.16 -1.59 -6.40
C ASN A 45 14.84 -2.28 -6.07
N HIS A 46 14.90 -3.53 -5.64
CA HIS A 46 13.82 -4.19 -4.92
C HIS A 46 14.29 -4.39 -3.49
N VAL A 47 13.53 -3.85 -2.53
CA VAL A 47 13.81 -3.96 -1.09
C VAL A 47 12.63 -4.64 -0.44
N GLN A 48 12.88 -5.72 0.29
CA GLN A 48 11.88 -6.43 1.08
C GLN A 48 12.21 -6.29 2.56
N VAL A 49 11.20 -5.97 3.37
CA VAL A 49 11.33 -5.83 4.82
C VAL A 49 10.25 -6.69 5.49
N LEU A 50 10.66 -7.55 6.42
CA LEU A 50 9.76 -8.33 7.27
C LEU A 50 10.47 -8.61 8.59
N ASP A 51 9.85 -8.21 9.71
CA ASP A 51 10.41 -8.34 11.05
C ASP A 51 11.84 -7.73 11.11
N ASP A 52 12.83 -8.52 11.52
CA ASP A 52 14.25 -8.11 11.59
C ASP A 52 15.05 -8.44 10.30
N ASN A 53 14.36 -8.80 9.20
CA ASN A 53 14.99 -9.18 7.94
C ASN A 53 14.82 -8.09 6.87
N ILE A 54 15.94 -7.74 6.23
CA ILE A 54 15.99 -6.87 5.06
C ILE A 54 16.67 -7.64 3.92
N GLN A 55 15.99 -7.75 2.79
CA GLN A 55 16.55 -8.31 1.56
C GLN A 55 16.57 -7.23 0.48
N VAL A 56 17.67 -7.17 -0.27
CA VAL A 56 17.85 -6.21 -1.37
C VAL A 56 18.32 -6.95 -2.61
N ASP A 57 17.59 -6.79 -3.70
CA ASP A 57 17.94 -7.31 -5.00
C ASP A 57 17.51 -6.35 -6.13
N ARG A 58 17.47 -6.84 -7.37
CA ARG A 58 17.18 -6.08 -8.60
C ARG A 58 15.96 -6.62 -9.36
N ASP A 59 15.20 -7.55 -8.78
CA ASP A 59 14.04 -8.17 -9.42
C ASP A 59 12.81 -7.25 -9.34
N LEU A 60 12.48 -6.63 -10.47
CA LEU A 60 11.32 -5.75 -10.61
C LEU A 60 10.09 -6.45 -11.18
N SER A 61 10.12 -7.78 -11.34
CA SER A 61 9.03 -8.54 -11.99
C SER A 61 7.68 -8.42 -11.27
N ARG A 62 7.70 -8.11 -9.97
CA ARG A 62 6.52 -7.93 -9.12
C ARG A 62 6.18 -6.48 -8.82
N ASN A 63 6.85 -5.52 -9.45
CA ASN A 63 6.56 -4.10 -9.24
C ASN A 63 5.11 -3.79 -9.68
N PRO A 64 4.24 -3.27 -8.78
CA PRO A 64 2.86 -2.94 -9.14
C PRO A 64 2.78 -1.79 -10.15
N SER A 65 3.81 -0.96 -10.26
CA SER A 65 3.93 0.02 -11.34
C SER A 65 4.66 -0.56 -12.56
N PRO A 66 4.02 -0.61 -13.74
CA PRO A 66 4.68 -1.05 -14.97
C PRO A 66 5.74 -0.06 -15.48
N ARG A 67 5.76 1.18 -14.98
CA ARG A 67 6.67 2.24 -15.48
C ARG A 67 7.48 2.96 -14.40
N ARG A 68 7.08 2.97 -13.13
CA ARG A 68 7.72 3.79 -12.08
C ARG A 68 7.97 2.96 -10.82
N GLN A 69 8.19 3.64 -9.70
CA GLN A 69 8.25 3.06 -8.37
C GLN A 69 6.89 2.53 -7.89
N GLY A 70 6.93 1.60 -6.95
CA GLY A 70 5.75 1.00 -6.34
C GLY A 70 6.07 0.41 -4.97
N VAL A 71 5.03 0.28 -4.15
CA VAL A 71 5.09 -0.37 -2.83
C VAL A 71 4.00 -1.43 -2.77
N SER A 72 4.35 -2.62 -2.27
CA SER A 72 3.40 -3.69 -1.99
C SER A 72 3.46 -4.03 -0.51
N ILE A 73 2.33 -4.00 0.18
CA ILE A 73 2.21 -4.33 1.60
C ILE A 73 1.37 -5.60 1.73
N HIS A 74 1.92 -6.62 2.36
CA HIS A 74 1.24 -7.90 2.58
C HIS A 74 0.43 -7.86 3.86
N PHE A 75 -0.82 -8.30 3.80
CA PHE A 75 -1.72 -8.38 4.93
C PHE A 75 -2.26 -9.79 5.13
N LYS A 76 -2.58 -10.12 6.39
CA LYS A 76 -3.40 -11.28 6.74
C LYS A 76 -4.67 -10.80 7.45
N CYS A 77 -5.78 -11.50 7.24
CA CYS A 77 -6.96 -11.30 8.08
C CYS A 77 -6.71 -11.92 9.45
N GLU A 78 -7.09 -11.23 10.54
CA GLU A 78 -6.99 -11.78 11.90
C GLU A 78 -8.13 -12.78 12.17
N SER A 79 -9.31 -12.53 11.58
CA SER A 79 -10.52 -13.35 11.77
C SER A 79 -10.62 -14.56 10.84
N GLY A 80 -9.73 -14.69 9.86
CA GLY A 80 -9.74 -15.80 8.90
C GLY A 80 -8.36 -16.03 8.29
N SER A 81 -8.14 -17.19 7.65
CA SER A 81 -6.81 -17.54 7.10
C SER A 81 -6.49 -16.89 5.74
N HIS A 82 -7.13 -15.77 5.40
CA HIS A 82 -6.96 -15.07 4.13
C HIS A 82 -5.72 -14.16 4.15
N SER A 83 -5.01 -14.11 3.03
CA SER A 83 -3.93 -13.14 2.80
C SER A 83 -4.28 -12.28 1.59
N PHE A 84 -3.86 -11.02 1.63
CA PHE A 84 -4.08 -10.07 0.54
C PHE A 84 -2.95 -9.05 0.50
N ILE A 85 -2.81 -8.36 -0.64
CA ILE A 85 -1.77 -7.36 -0.86
C ILE A 85 -2.44 -6.02 -1.11
N VAL A 86 -1.82 -4.96 -0.58
CA VAL A 86 -2.16 -3.58 -0.89
C VAL A 86 -1.01 -2.97 -1.68
N ASP A 87 -1.29 -2.55 -2.90
CA ASP A 87 -0.33 -1.91 -3.78
C ASP A 87 -0.55 -0.40 -3.81
N ILE A 88 0.56 0.34 -3.70
CA ILE A 88 0.62 1.79 -3.86
C ILE A 88 1.56 2.08 -5.02
N TYR A 89 1.04 2.65 -6.09
CA TYR A 89 1.83 2.90 -7.29
C TYR A 89 1.28 4.05 -8.12
N GLN A 90 2.09 4.57 -9.04
CA GLN A 90 1.68 5.65 -9.92
C GLN A 90 1.49 5.18 -11.36
N HIS A 91 0.45 5.70 -12.03
CA HIS A 91 0.29 5.64 -13.49
C HIS A 91 -0.22 7.00 -14.01
N LYS A 92 0.51 7.58 -14.99
CA LYS A 92 0.13 8.86 -15.65
C LYS A 92 -0.19 10.01 -14.69
N GLY A 93 0.59 10.15 -13.61
CA GLY A 93 0.40 11.23 -12.64
C GLY A 93 -0.55 10.90 -11.48
N GLN A 94 -1.33 9.83 -11.59
CA GLN A 94 -2.29 9.42 -10.56
C GLN A 94 -1.67 8.36 -9.66
N THR A 95 -1.83 8.52 -8.34
CA THR A 95 -1.48 7.52 -7.34
C THR A 95 -2.66 6.60 -7.10
N PHE A 96 -2.44 5.31 -7.24
CA PHE A 96 -3.40 4.25 -7.02
C PHE A 96 -3.12 3.58 -5.68
N PHE A 97 -4.22 3.15 -5.05
CA PHE A 97 -4.22 2.29 -3.88
C PHE A 97 -5.12 1.10 -4.22
N GLU A 98 -4.53 -0.06 -4.47
CA GLU A 98 -5.21 -1.24 -5.00
C GLU A 98 -5.12 -2.41 -4.02
N ILE A 99 -6.25 -3.05 -3.72
CA ILE A 99 -6.31 -4.23 -2.84
C ILE A 99 -6.48 -5.48 -3.71
N LYS A 100 -5.58 -6.46 -3.55
CA LYS A 100 -5.57 -7.73 -4.31
C LYS A 100 -5.68 -8.91 -3.34
N SER A 101 -6.71 -9.74 -3.51
CA SER A 101 -6.76 -11.08 -2.90
C SER A 101 -6.31 -12.12 -3.91
N ASN A 102 -5.60 -13.15 -3.44
CA ASN A 102 -5.41 -14.39 -4.20
C ASN A 102 -6.72 -15.15 -4.36
#